data_AF-A0A5E3X946-F1
#
_entry.id   AF-A0A5E3X946-F1
#
_cell.length_a   1.000
_cell.length_b   1.000
_cell.length_c   1.000
_cell.angle_alpha   90.00
_cell.angle_beta   90.00
_cell.angle_gamma   90.00
#
_symmetry.space_group_name_H-M   'P 1'
#
loop_
_entity.id
_entity.type
_entity.pdbx_description
1 polymer ?
#
loop_
_entity_poly.entity_id
_entity_poly.type
_entity_poly.pdbx_seq_one_letter_code
_entity_poly.pdbx_strand_id
1 'polypeptide(L)'
;MFTVATSASLLALAGSAFAAGLNASTVAELTEELRLAPTKVDQSKIITDELSIFDFNGAKTGDLGVTTGVGGHTVAADSVNFPAVIGNGVSMTIGYLGPCGMNTPHTHPRATEINFSLNTTLRGGVLIENGARFAEIDIRPGTATIFPQGAIHFEMNPSCEEAMFVAGFNGENPGVQQVAQRFFGLPPDIVGAALGGLGVQEVLDLEAFIPDNVVLGVDECLQRCGIQRSSQPTAQRQPRVSANAYPPTISAENVYELPGTAAPPTSAVFAAAGAKPTGFADDFVPLCDSPYDCDPVASSVLATAAPLPTAADAPAGRRAVVEERSPFPEVTQIALRR
;
A
#
# COMPACT_ATOMS: atom_id res chain seq x y z
N MET A 1 44.76 42.18 -12.86
CA MET A 1 45.07 40.75 -13.05
C MET A 1 44.77 40.05 -11.73
N PHE A 2 43.60 39.42 -11.61
CA PHE A 2 43.24 38.57 -10.48
C PHE A 2 42.94 37.18 -11.05
N THR A 3 43.82 36.24 -10.79
CA THR A 3 43.66 34.83 -11.17
C THR A 3 42.84 34.14 -10.10
N VAL A 4 41.61 33.75 -10.42
CA VAL A 4 40.79 32.85 -9.61
C VAL A 4 41.24 31.43 -9.94
N ALA A 5 41.86 30.76 -8.98
CA ALA A 5 42.17 29.34 -9.05
C ALA A 5 40.90 28.57 -8.69
N THR A 6 40.21 28.01 -9.68
CA THR A 6 39.16 27.02 -9.48
C THR A 6 39.81 25.67 -9.16
N SER A 7 39.80 25.29 -7.90
CA SER A 7 40.15 23.94 -7.47
C SER A 7 39.02 22.98 -7.84
N ALA A 8 39.14 22.30 -8.99
CA ALA A 8 38.35 21.12 -9.30
C ALA A 8 38.95 19.95 -8.51
N SER A 9 38.33 19.58 -7.40
CA SER A 9 38.63 18.33 -6.70
C SER A 9 38.08 17.17 -7.53
N LEU A 10 38.91 16.58 -8.39
CA LEU A 10 38.64 15.27 -8.98
C LEU A 10 38.71 14.22 -7.86
N LEU A 11 37.56 13.70 -7.43
CA LEU A 11 37.51 12.52 -6.58
C LEU A 11 37.75 11.29 -7.48
N ALA A 12 39.01 10.90 -7.62
CA ALA A 12 39.38 9.64 -8.25
C ALA A 12 39.13 8.48 -7.28
N LEU A 13 37.93 7.91 -7.30
CA LEU A 13 37.68 6.58 -6.72
C LEU A 13 37.90 5.53 -7.81
N ALA A 14 39.16 5.15 -7.97
CA ALA A 14 39.54 3.95 -8.71
C ALA A 14 39.09 2.72 -7.91
N GLY A 15 38.22 1.92 -8.53
CA GLY A 15 38.25 0.46 -8.57
C GLY A 15 38.26 -0.32 -7.25
N SER A 16 37.35 -1.29 -7.16
CA SER A 16 37.37 -2.45 -6.25
C SER A 16 36.99 -2.23 -4.78
N ALA A 17 35.76 -1.72 -4.54
CA ALA A 17 35.03 -1.94 -3.29
C ALA A 17 33.52 -1.64 -3.41
N PHE A 18 32.79 -2.22 -4.37
CA PHE A 18 31.33 -1.96 -4.51
C PHE A 18 30.43 -3.19 -4.33
N ALA A 19 30.95 -4.24 -3.69
CA ALA A 19 30.09 -5.24 -3.05
C ALA A 19 29.53 -4.75 -1.69
N ALA A 20 29.95 -3.56 -1.25
CA ALA A 20 29.39 -2.85 -0.11
C ALA A 20 28.56 -1.68 -0.66
N GLY A 21 27.27 -1.64 -0.33
CA GLY A 21 26.36 -0.58 -0.77
C GLY A 21 26.89 0.83 -0.45
N LEU A 22 26.44 1.81 -1.23
CA LEU A 22 26.77 3.22 -0.99
C LEU A 22 26.37 3.63 0.44
N ASN A 23 27.25 4.34 1.14
CA ASN A 23 26.89 4.92 2.43
C ASN A 23 26.07 6.21 2.26
N ALA A 24 25.36 6.63 3.32
CA ALA A 24 24.47 7.79 3.27
C ALA A 24 25.19 9.10 2.90
N SER A 25 26.43 9.31 3.34
CA SER A 25 27.21 10.52 3.00
C SER A 25 27.54 10.60 1.51
N THR A 26 27.93 9.47 0.90
CA THR A 26 28.21 9.41 -0.54
C THR A 26 26.95 9.61 -1.37
N VAL A 27 25.79 9.10 -0.93
CA VAL A 27 24.52 9.34 -1.62
C VAL A 27 24.12 10.82 -1.55
N ALA A 28 24.32 11.49 -0.42
CA ALA A 28 24.00 12.92 -0.29
C ALA A 28 24.87 13.79 -1.21
N GLU A 29 26.17 13.51 -1.30
CA GLU A 29 27.09 14.20 -2.22
C GLU A 29 26.69 13.99 -3.69
N LEU A 30 26.42 12.74 -4.07
CA LEU A 30 25.93 12.43 -5.43
C LEU A 30 24.59 13.13 -5.71
N THR A 31 23.70 13.18 -4.72
CA THR A 31 22.41 13.87 -4.85
C THR A 31 22.61 15.35 -5.14
N GLU A 32 23.50 16.01 -4.41
CA GLU A 32 23.82 17.41 -4.63
C GLU A 32 24.39 17.63 -6.05
N GLU A 33 25.38 16.84 -6.45
CA GLU A 33 26.02 16.97 -7.76
C GLU A 33 25.01 16.77 -8.91
N LEU A 34 24.16 15.75 -8.81
CA LEU A 34 23.12 15.46 -9.80
C LEU A 34 22.06 16.55 -9.88
N ARG A 35 21.73 17.19 -8.76
CA ARG A 35 20.78 18.32 -8.71
C ARG A 35 21.36 19.62 -9.26
N LEU A 36 22.67 19.82 -9.12
CA LEU A 36 23.39 20.98 -9.65
C LEU A 36 23.75 20.84 -11.13
N ALA A 37 23.82 19.61 -11.66
CA ALA A 37 24.10 19.33 -13.06
C ALA A 37 23.03 19.98 -13.99
N PRO A 38 23.39 20.95 -14.85
CA PRO A 38 22.41 21.74 -15.61
C PRO A 38 21.67 20.94 -16.69
N THR A 39 22.27 19.87 -17.20
CA THR A 39 21.73 19.07 -18.30
C THR A 39 21.79 17.58 -18.00
N LYS A 40 20.98 16.79 -18.72
CA LYS A 40 21.05 15.33 -18.66
C LYS A 40 22.38 14.77 -19.13
N VAL A 41 23.08 15.47 -20.03
CA VAL A 41 24.43 15.13 -20.48
C VAL A 41 25.46 15.34 -19.36
N ASP A 42 25.24 16.31 -18.48
CA ASP A 42 26.09 16.51 -17.31
C ASP A 42 25.78 15.48 -16.23
N GLN A 43 24.50 15.18 -15.99
CA GLN A 43 24.10 14.08 -15.10
C GLN A 43 24.68 12.72 -15.53
N SER A 44 24.69 12.42 -16.83
CA SER A 44 25.24 11.16 -17.36
C SER A 44 26.76 11.05 -17.24
N LYS A 45 27.48 12.15 -16.93
CA LYS A 45 28.92 12.09 -16.62
C LYS A 45 29.17 11.70 -15.16
N ILE A 46 28.16 11.86 -14.30
CA ILE A 46 28.20 11.55 -12.87
C ILE A 46 27.72 10.11 -12.64
N ILE A 47 26.59 9.73 -13.26
CA ILE A 47 26.05 8.38 -13.18
C ILE A 47 26.88 7.44 -14.04
N THR A 48 27.67 6.57 -13.41
CA THR A 48 28.39 5.49 -14.10
C THR A 48 27.46 4.31 -14.41
N ASP A 49 27.95 3.36 -15.21
CA ASP A 49 27.23 2.13 -15.54
C ASP A 49 26.86 1.34 -14.27
N GLU A 50 27.73 1.32 -13.26
CA GLU A 50 27.49 0.66 -11.99
C GLU A 50 26.42 1.39 -11.16
N LEU A 51 26.44 2.72 -11.13
CA LEU A 51 25.42 3.53 -10.44
C LEU A 51 24.05 3.47 -11.12
N SER A 52 23.98 2.97 -12.35
CA SER A 52 22.73 2.82 -13.13
C SER A 52 21.97 1.53 -12.82
N ILE A 53 22.52 0.63 -11.99
CA ILE A 53 21.93 -0.65 -11.65
C ILE A 53 21.65 -0.71 -10.15
N PHE A 54 20.43 -1.13 -9.80
CA PHE A 54 20.07 -1.47 -8.42
C PHE A 54 19.81 -2.98 -8.30
N ASP A 55 20.51 -3.63 -7.37
CA ASP A 55 20.34 -5.06 -7.12
C ASP A 55 19.40 -5.31 -5.94
N PHE A 56 18.13 -5.58 -6.26
CA PHE A 56 17.12 -5.95 -5.25
C PHE A 56 17.43 -7.28 -4.55
N ASN A 57 18.14 -8.21 -5.18
CA ASN A 57 18.45 -9.52 -4.59
C ASN A 57 19.58 -9.45 -3.56
N GLY A 58 20.46 -8.46 -3.70
CA GLY A 58 21.59 -8.23 -2.79
C GLY A 58 21.22 -7.51 -1.50
N ALA A 59 20.01 -6.93 -1.40
CA ALA A 59 19.57 -6.12 -0.27
C ALA A 59 19.36 -6.95 1.00
N LYS A 60 19.77 -6.39 2.15
CA LYS A 60 19.73 -7.07 3.46
C LYS A 60 19.02 -6.22 4.50
N THR A 61 18.49 -6.89 5.52
CA THR A 61 17.93 -6.21 6.70
C THR A 61 18.95 -5.23 7.29
N GLY A 62 18.55 -3.97 7.44
CA GLY A 62 19.39 -2.89 7.95
C GLY A 62 19.98 -1.99 6.85
N ASP A 63 19.94 -2.41 5.58
CA ASP A 63 20.31 -1.55 4.47
C ASP A 63 19.30 -0.40 4.28
N LEU A 64 19.76 0.71 3.70
CA LEU A 64 18.90 1.84 3.37
C LEU A 64 17.79 1.40 2.39
N GLY A 65 16.55 1.80 2.68
CA GLY A 65 15.38 1.44 1.87
C GLY A 65 14.86 0.02 2.10
N VAL A 66 15.45 -0.76 3.03
CA VAL A 66 14.93 -2.08 3.42
C VAL A 66 14.09 -1.95 4.68
N THR A 67 12.84 -2.40 4.60
CA THR A 67 11.93 -2.53 5.76
C THR A 67 11.67 -4.00 6.00
N THR A 68 11.97 -4.51 7.20
CA THR A 68 11.81 -5.92 7.56
C THR A 68 10.89 -6.05 8.76
N GLY A 69 9.93 -6.97 8.68
CA GLY A 69 9.11 -7.40 9.80
C GLY A 69 8.86 -8.91 9.78
N VAL A 70 8.01 -9.39 10.69
CA VAL A 70 7.77 -10.84 10.86
C VAL A 70 7.03 -11.44 9.65
N GLY A 71 6.24 -10.64 8.94
CA GLY A 71 5.48 -11.08 7.77
C GLY A 71 6.21 -10.97 6.44
N GLY A 72 7.46 -10.48 6.41
CA GLY A 72 8.21 -10.29 5.18
C GLY A 72 9.08 -9.03 5.20
N HIS A 73 9.41 -8.53 4.02
CA HIS A 73 10.20 -7.31 3.86
C HIS A 73 9.88 -6.58 2.56
N THR A 74 10.27 -5.31 2.48
CA THR A 74 10.22 -4.50 1.25
C THR A 74 11.59 -3.90 0.98
N VAL A 75 11.96 -3.80 -0.29
CA VAL A 75 13.21 -3.18 -0.75
C VAL A 75 12.86 -2.05 -1.70
N ALA A 76 13.10 -0.82 -1.28
CA ALA A 76 12.90 0.37 -2.10
C ALA A 76 14.20 0.74 -2.84
N ALA A 77 14.07 1.13 -4.11
CA ALA A 77 15.10 1.78 -4.91
C ALA A 77 14.61 3.20 -5.24
N ASP A 78 15.06 4.16 -4.44
CA ASP A 78 14.67 5.57 -4.54
C ASP A 78 15.89 6.49 -4.38
N SER A 79 15.70 7.81 -4.38
CA SER A 79 16.79 8.77 -4.28
C SER A 79 17.65 8.65 -3.00
N VAL A 80 17.23 7.90 -1.98
CA VAL A 80 17.99 7.68 -0.74
C VAL A 80 19.08 6.63 -0.90
N ASN A 81 18.94 5.71 -1.85
CA ASN A 81 19.89 4.60 -2.03
C ASN A 81 20.20 4.27 -3.50
N PHE A 82 19.52 4.90 -4.46
CA PHE A 82 19.72 4.71 -5.88
C PHE A 82 19.81 6.06 -6.61
N PRO A 83 20.97 6.74 -6.59
CA PRO A 83 21.14 8.09 -7.13
C PRO A 83 20.70 8.25 -8.59
N ALA A 84 20.73 7.19 -9.40
CA ALA A 84 20.31 7.23 -10.79
C ALA A 84 18.83 7.64 -11.00
N VAL A 85 17.96 7.55 -9.99
CA VAL A 85 16.58 8.05 -10.12
C VAL A 85 16.47 9.58 -10.04
N ILE A 86 17.51 10.27 -9.60
CA ILE A 86 17.48 11.71 -9.35
C ILE A 86 17.28 12.48 -10.65
N GLY A 87 16.22 13.30 -10.66
CA GLY A 87 15.79 14.08 -11.81
C GLY A 87 15.10 13.25 -12.90
N ASN A 88 14.77 11.98 -12.66
CA ASN A 88 14.02 11.14 -13.60
C ASN A 88 12.56 10.92 -13.20
N GLY A 89 12.18 11.31 -11.97
CA GLY A 89 10.78 11.33 -11.55
C GLY A 89 10.15 9.95 -11.38
N VAL A 90 10.96 8.92 -11.11
CA VAL A 90 10.50 7.54 -10.91
C VAL A 90 11.25 6.89 -9.76
N SER A 91 10.62 5.93 -9.10
CA SER A 91 11.28 5.02 -8.17
C SER A 91 10.55 3.68 -8.18
N MET A 92 11.10 2.69 -7.46
CA MET A 92 10.51 1.35 -7.39
C MET A 92 10.62 0.78 -5.99
N THR A 93 9.71 -0.13 -5.63
CA THR A 93 9.83 -0.99 -4.45
C THR A 93 9.42 -2.40 -4.83
N ILE A 94 10.16 -3.39 -4.35
CA ILE A 94 9.73 -4.79 -4.41
C ILE A 94 9.31 -5.23 -3.01
N GLY A 95 8.11 -5.75 -2.88
CA GLY A 95 7.60 -6.35 -1.65
C GLY A 95 7.72 -7.86 -1.70
N TYR A 96 8.30 -8.44 -0.65
CA TYR A 96 8.47 -9.87 -0.43
C TYR A 96 7.67 -10.27 0.81
N LEU A 97 6.43 -10.70 0.59
CA LEU A 97 5.53 -11.08 1.67
C LEU A 97 5.59 -12.59 1.89
N GLY A 98 5.87 -13.00 3.12
CA GLY A 98 5.73 -14.40 3.52
C GLY A 98 4.26 -14.86 3.46
N PRO A 99 4.00 -16.15 3.70
CA PRO A 99 2.65 -16.68 3.88
C PRO A 99 1.86 -15.83 4.87
N CYS A 100 0.66 -15.39 4.49
CA CYS A 100 -0.17 -14.49 5.28
C CYS A 100 0.48 -13.15 5.66
N GLY A 101 1.58 -12.73 5.02
CA GLY A 101 2.25 -11.46 5.27
C GLY A 101 1.42 -10.26 4.77
N MET A 102 1.56 -9.12 5.43
CA MET A 102 0.84 -7.89 5.06
C MET A 102 1.74 -6.66 5.18
N ASN A 103 1.84 -5.90 4.08
CA ASN A 103 2.28 -4.53 4.11
C ASN A 103 1.15 -3.70 4.72
N THR A 104 1.35 -3.18 5.93
CA THR A 104 0.29 -2.57 6.73
C THR A 104 -0.31 -1.33 6.05
N PRO A 105 -1.53 -0.90 6.40
CA PRO A 105 -2.11 0.32 5.88
C PRO A 105 -1.14 1.52 5.92
N HIS A 106 -0.88 2.10 4.76
CA HIS A 106 0.12 3.14 4.57
C HIS A 106 -0.28 4.11 3.45
N THR A 107 0.52 5.16 3.28
CA THR A 107 0.36 6.11 2.17
C THR A 107 1.70 6.62 1.67
N HIS A 108 1.72 7.05 0.41
CA HIS A 108 2.84 7.70 -0.26
C HIS A 108 2.53 9.20 -0.44
N PRO A 109 3.10 10.09 0.40
CA PRO A 109 2.74 11.50 0.40
C PRO A 109 3.22 12.26 -0.84
N ARG A 110 4.21 11.72 -1.58
CA ARG A 110 4.88 12.40 -2.70
C ARG A 110 4.78 11.69 -4.04
N ALA A 111 4.09 10.56 -4.13
CA ALA A 111 3.89 9.85 -5.39
C ALA A 111 2.63 8.99 -5.38
N THR A 112 2.07 8.80 -6.57
CA THR A 112 1.13 7.74 -6.92
C THR A 112 1.91 6.45 -7.16
N GLU A 113 1.34 5.32 -6.77
CA GLU A 113 1.87 3.98 -6.98
C GLU A 113 1.08 3.23 -8.06
N ILE A 114 1.79 2.48 -8.90
CA ILE A 114 1.25 1.35 -9.65
C ILE A 114 1.82 0.07 -9.07
N ASN A 115 0.95 -0.81 -8.56
CA ASN A 115 1.34 -2.05 -7.89
C ASN A 115 1.01 -3.25 -8.79
N PHE A 116 2.01 -4.08 -9.08
CA PHE A 116 1.91 -5.26 -9.94
C PHE A 116 2.24 -6.52 -9.16
N SER A 117 1.34 -7.50 -9.16
CA SER A 117 1.60 -8.79 -8.50
C SER A 117 2.32 -9.75 -9.44
N LEU A 118 3.41 -10.38 -8.96
CA LEU A 118 4.21 -11.28 -9.79
C LEU A 118 3.71 -12.73 -9.76
N ASN A 119 3.61 -13.35 -8.57
CA ASN A 119 3.52 -14.81 -8.44
C ASN A 119 2.25 -15.33 -7.74
N THR A 120 1.58 -14.51 -6.93
CA THR A 120 0.34 -14.89 -6.21
C THR A 120 -0.73 -13.82 -6.39
N THR A 121 -1.97 -14.10 -5.97
CA THR A 121 -3.00 -13.05 -5.90
C THR A 121 -2.84 -12.30 -4.59
N LEU A 122 -2.51 -11.02 -4.64
CA LEU A 122 -2.54 -10.16 -3.46
C LEU A 122 -3.95 -9.63 -3.22
N ARG A 123 -4.32 -9.56 -1.95
CA ARG A 123 -5.48 -8.81 -1.50
C ARG A 123 -5.03 -7.37 -1.23
N GLY A 124 -5.40 -6.47 -2.14
CA GLY A 124 -5.19 -5.04 -2.00
C GLY A 124 -6.45 -4.32 -1.51
N GLY A 125 -6.27 -3.16 -0.89
CA GLY A 125 -7.38 -2.28 -0.56
C GLY A 125 -6.96 -0.82 -0.55
N VAL A 126 -7.86 0.09 -0.94
CA VAL A 126 -7.57 1.53 -0.97
C VAL A 126 -8.76 2.38 -0.54
N LEU A 127 -8.45 3.44 0.22
CA LEU A 127 -9.30 4.58 0.54
C LEU A 127 -8.61 5.85 0.05
N ILE A 128 -9.28 6.58 -0.83
CA ILE A 128 -8.69 7.76 -1.50
C ILE A 128 -8.96 9.02 -0.69
N GLU A 129 -10.22 9.46 -0.62
CA GLU A 129 -10.64 10.66 0.11
C GLU A 129 -12.00 10.50 0.78
N ASN A 130 -12.39 11.46 1.62
CA ASN A 130 -13.65 11.44 2.35
C ASN A 130 -14.85 11.32 1.40
N GLY A 131 -15.74 10.35 1.67
CA GLY A 131 -16.92 10.07 0.84
C GLY A 131 -16.67 9.09 -0.30
N ALA A 132 -15.42 8.73 -0.59
CA ALA A 132 -15.13 7.64 -1.51
C ALA A 132 -15.51 6.29 -0.90
N ARG A 133 -15.93 5.34 -1.76
CA ARG A 133 -16.09 3.95 -1.34
C ARG A 133 -14.72 3.31 -1.05
N PHE A 134 -14.70 2.34 -0.15
CA PHE A 134 -13.59 1.40 -0.09
C PHE A 134 -13.53 0.59 -1.39
N ALA A 135 -12.33 0.43 -1.94
CA ALA A 135 -12.08 -0.47 -3.06
C ALA A 135 -11.18 -1.61 -2.60
N GLU A 136 -11.78 -2.79 -2.51
CA GLU A 136 -11.07 -4.05 -2.33
C GLU A 136 -10.71 -4.65 -3.69
N ILE A 137 -9.48 -5.12 -3.84
CA ILE A 137 -8.88 -5.42 -5.14
C ILE A 137 -8.09 -6.72 -5.04
N ASP A 138 -8.49 -7.73 -5.81
CA ASP A 138 -7.68 -8.94 -6.01
C ASP A 138 -6.66 -8.69 -7.13
N ILE A 139 -5.42 -8.39 -6.73
CA ILE A 139 -4.30 -8.15 -7.65
C ILE A 139 -3.70 -9.50 -8.03
N ARG A 140 -4.27 -10.12 -9.05
CA ARG A 140 -3.85 -11.44 -9.56
C ARG A 140 -2.43 -11.40 -10.17
N PRO A 141 -1.73 -12.54 -10.25
CA PRO A 141 -0.45 -12.61 -10.94
C PRO A 141 -0.53 -12.05 -12.36
N GLY A 142 0.43 -11.22 -12.74
CA GLY A 142 0.45 -10.60 -14.08
C GLY A 142 -0.50 -9.42 -14.24
N THR A 143 -1.12 -8.92 -13.18
CA THR A 143 -2.02 -7.76 -13.20
C THR A 143 -1.52 -6.65 -12.30
N ALA A 144 -1.97 -5.42 -12.56
CA ALA A 144 -1.61 -4.24 -11.77
C ALA A 144 -2.85 -3.45 -11.35
N THR A 145 -2.71 -2.72 -10.24
CA THR A 145 -3.65 -1.72 -9.75
C THR A 145 -2.93 -0.39 -9.51
N ILE A 146 -3.71 0.69 -9.34
CA ILE A 146 -3.21 2.02 -9.01
C ILE A 146 -3.61 2.41 -7.58
N PHE A 147 -2.66 2.95 -6.82
CA PHE A 147 -2.92 3.61 -5.55
C PHE A 147 -2.57 5.10 -5.70
N PRO A 148 -3.58 6.00 -5.73
CA PRO A 148 -3.35 7.42 -5.90
C PRO A 148 -2.45 8.00 -4.78
N GLN A 149 -1.67 9.03 -5.13
CA GLN A 149 -0.86 9.78 -4.16
C GLN A 149 -1.69 10.21 -2.94
N GLY A 150 -1.17 9.95 -1.74
CA GLY A 150 -1.84 10.29 -0.49
C GLY A 150 -3.00 9.37 -0.08
N ALA A 151 -3.40 8.41 -0.91
CA ALA A 151 -4.44 7.44 -0.55
C ALA A 151 -3.91 6.45 0.49
N ILE A 152 -4.76 6.05 1.42
CA ILE A 152 -4.47 4.98 2.38
C ILE A 152 -4.72 3.64 1.67
N HIS A 153 -3.71 2.78 1.61
CA HIS A 153 -3.82 1.47 0.98
C HIS A 153 -2.98 0.41 1.70
N PHE A 154 -3.18 -0.85 1.34
CA PHE A 154 -2.45 -1.99 1.88
C PHE A 154 -2.37 -3.12 0.85
N GLU A 155 -1.38 -4.00 1.03
CA GLU A 155 -1.26 -5.26 0.32
C GLU A 155 -1.10 -6.39 1.34
N MET A 156 -1.91 -7.42 1.19
CA MET A 156 -1.83 -8.63 2.00
C MET A 156 -1.69 -9.83 1.07
N ASN A 157 -0.79 -10.75 1.43
CA ASN A 157 -0.71 -12.06 0.81
C ASN A 157 -1.73 -12.99 1.49
N PRO A 158 -2.86 -13.34 0.85
CA PRO A 158 -3.83 -14.26 1.43
C PRO A 158 -3.41 -15.73 1.26
N SER A 159 -2.30 -16.04 0.61
CA SER A 159 -1.89 -17.43 0.36
C SER A 159 -1.03 -18.00 1.49
N CYS A 160 -0.86 -19.33 1.47
CA CYS A 160 0.09 -20.04 2.33
C CYS A 160 1.50 -20.15 1.70
N GLU A 161 1.72 -19.49 0.56
CA GLU A 161 2.99 -19.45 -0.17
C GLU A 161 3.59 -18.05 -0.10
N GLU A 162 4.85 -17.88 -0.50
CA GLU A 162 5.49 -16.57 -0.57
C GLU A 162 4.98 -15.74 -1.76
N ALA A 163 4.71 -14.46 -1.52
CA ALA A 163 4.23 -13.53 -2.52
C ALA A 163 5.27 -12.45 -2.81
N MET A 164 5.32 -12.03 -4.07
CA MET A 164 6.13 -10.90 -4.50
C MET A 164 5.34 -9.93 -5.37
N PHE A 165 5.52 -8.64 -5.13
CA PHE A 165 4.96 -7.57 -5.95
C PHE A 165 5.99 -6.51 -6.28
N VAL A 166 5.73 -5.77 -7.35
CA VAL A 166 6.53 -4.64 -7.81
C VAL A 166 5.65 -3.39 -7.77
N ALA A 167 6.08 -2.40 -7.01
CA ALA A 167 5.48 -1.08 -6.91
C ALA A 167 6.33 -0.08 -7.68
N GLY A 168 5.77 0.57 -8.69
CA GLY A 168 6.39 1.68 -9.41
C GLY A 168 5.77 3.01 -8.99
N PHE A 169 6.58 4.06 -8.89
CA PHE A 169 6.12 5.37 -8.41
C PHE A 169 6.41 6.47 -9.42
N ASN A 170 5.53 7.47 -9.50
CA ASN A 170 5.74 8.68 -10.33
C ASN A 170 6.52 9.79 -9.60
N GLY A 171 7.52 9.40 -8.79
CA GLY A 171 8.44 10.31 -8.13
C GLY A 171 9.69 9.56 -7.67
N GLU A 172 10.83 10.24 -7.66
CA GLU A 172 12.12 9.66 -7.22
C GLU A 172 12.20 9.43 -5.70
N ASN A 173 11.22 9.91 -4.95
CA ASN A 173 11.11 9.73 -3.51
C ASN A 173 9.63 9.74 -3.11
N PRO A 174 8.93 8.59 -3.13
CA PRO A 174 7.51 8.53 -2.85
C PRO A 174 7.21 8.92 -1.40
N GLY A 175 8.19 8.65 -0.50
CA GLY A 175 7.98 8.65 0.93
C GLY A 175 7.03 7.54 1.35
N VAL A 176 7.05 7.14 2.61
CA VAL A 176 6.09 6.18 3.13
C VAL A 176 5.64 6.62 4.52
N GLN A 177 4.34 6.57 4.76
CA GLN A 177 3.75 6.86 6.05
C GLN A 177 2.85 5.69 6.46
N GLN A 178 3.32 4.86 7.39
CA GLN A 178 2.47 3.83 7.98
C GLN A 178 1.40 4.49 8.85
N VAL A 179 0.13 4.23 8.56
CA VAL A 179 -0.99 4.99 9.11
C VAL A 179 -1.07 4.83 10.62
N ALA A 180 -1.02 3.59 11.13
CA ALA A 180 -1.15 3.32 12.56
C ALA A 180 -0.01 3.95 13.38
N GLN A 181 1.25 3.71 13.00
CA GLN A 181 2.43 4.24 13.69
C GLN A 181 2.40 5.77 13.77
N ARG A 182 1.85 6.43 12.74
CA ARG A 182 1.89 7.90 12.62
C ARG A 182 0.67 8.56 13.24
N PHE A 183 -0.51 7.95 13.14
CA PHE A 183 -1.71 8.40 13.84
C PHE A 183 -1.53 8.30 15.35
N PHE A 184 -1.09 7.15 15.87
CA PHE A 184 -0.83 6.99 17.31
C PHE A 184 0.43 7.73 17.79
N GLY A 185 1.32 8.13 16.89
CA GLY A 185 2.45 9.01 17.19
C GLY A 185 2.08 10.45 17.51
N LEU A 186 0.84 10.88 17.22
CA LEU A 186 0.31 12.18 17.66
C LEU A 186 0.15 12.21 19.20
N PRO A 187 -0.03 13.39 19.81
CA PRO A 187 -0.29 13.47 21.24
C PRO A 187 -1.49 12.58 21.66
N PRO A 188 -1.38 11.77 22.72
CA PRO A 188 -2.36 10.73 23.00
C PRO A 188 -3.79 11.23 23.27
N ASP A 189 -3.95 12.39 23.86
CA ASP A 189 -5.24 13.05 24.10
C ASP A 189 -5.89 13.57 22.80
N ILE A 190 -5.09 14.01 21.81
CA ILE A 190 -5.59 14.34 20.46
C ILE A 190 -6.09 13.09 19.76
N VAL A 191 -5.33 12.00 19.85
CA VAL A 191 -5.75 10.68 19.32
C VAL A 191 -7.00 10.22 20.05
N GLY A 192 -7.04 10.36 21.37
CA GLY A 192 -8.19 9.99 22.20
C GLY A 192 -9.45 10.75 21.80
N ALA A 193 -9.35 12.07 21.61
CA ALA A 193 -10.43 12.90 21.10
C ALA A 193 -10.88 12.45 19.69
N ALA A 194 -9.94 12.14 18.79
CA ALA A 194 -10.24 11.65 17.45
C ALA A 194 -10.92 10.27 17.44
N LEU A 195 -10.65 9.44 18.45
CA LEU A 195 -11.25 8.10 18.64
C LEU A 195 -12.54 8.12 19.48
N GLY A 196 -13.13 9.29 19.71
CA GLY A 196 -14.41 9.41 20.42
C GLY A 196 -14.30 9.59 21.93
N GLY A 197 -13.17 10.08 22.42
CA GLY A 197 -12.95 10.44 23.83
C GLY A 197 -12.21 9.39 24.66
N LEU A 198 -11.36 8.56 24.03
CA LEU A 198 -10.49 7.65 24.79
C LEU A 198 -9.52 8.44 25.68
N GLY A 199 -9.23 7.88 26.86
CA GLY A 199 -8.22 8.41 27.77
C GLY A 199 -6.80 8.28 27.23
N VAL A 200 -5.89 9.11 27.74
CA VAL A 200 -4.47 9.08 27.38
C VAL A 200 -3.86 7.69 27.57
N GLN A 201 -4.13 7.05 28.72
CA GLN A 201 -3.59 5.72 29.00
C GLN A 201 -4.16 4.65 28.05
N GLU A 202 -5.44 4.72 27.71
CA GLU A 202 -6.06 3.78 26.77
C GLU A 202 -5.41 3.88 25.38
N VAL A 203 -5.10 5.11 24.93
CA VAL A 203 -4.39 5.33 23.67
C VAL A 203 -2.96 4.79 23.72
N LEU A 204 -2.24 5.00 24.83
CA LEU A 204 -0.89 4.46 25.02
C LEU A 204 -0.88 2.92 25.03
N ASP A 205 -1.90 2.31 25.64
CA ASP A 205 -2.07 0.87 25.68
C ASP A 205 -2.36 0.31 24.27
N LEU A 206 -3.19 0.99 23.47
CA LEU A 206 -3.43 0.63 22.06
C LEU A 206 -2.16 0.80 21.21
N GLU A 207 -1.42 1.90 21.39
CA GLU A 207 -0.15 2.15 20.70
C GLU A 207 0.88 1.05 20.98
N ALA A 208 0.86 0.43 22.17
CA ALA A 208 1.75 -0.66 22.55
C ALA A 208 1.61 -1.91 21.66
N PHE A 209 0.45 -2.10 21.02
CA PHE A 209 0.19 -3.24 20.14
C PHE A 209 0.56 -3.01 18.68
N ILE A 210 0.97 -1.79 18.29
CA ILE A 210 1.25 -1.47 16.88
C ILE A 210 2.60 -2.09 16.47
N PRO A 211 2.59 -3.09 15.58
CA PRO A 211 3.81 -3.79 15.16
C PRO A 211 4.58 -3.02 14.08
N ASP A 212 5.80 -3.46 13.83
CA ASP A 212 6.63 -3.04 12.71
C ASP A 212 6.10 -3.64 11.41
N ASN A 213 6.13 -2.83 10.35
CA ASN A 213 5.92 -3.33 9.00
C ASN A 213 7.13 -4.17 8.58
N VAL A 214 7.00 -5.32 7.91
CA VAL A 214 5.82 -6.04 7.40
C VAL A 214 5.25 -7.01 8.44
N VAL A 215 3.93 -7.09 8.59
CA VAL A 215 3.29 -7.85 9.69
C VAL A 215 2.78 -9.22 9.25
N LEU A 216 2.59 -10.12 10.22
CA LEU A 216 1.66 -11.24 10.04
C LEU A 216 0.24 -10.67 9.90
N GLY A 217 -0.41 -11.00 8.78
CA GLY A 217 -1.70 -10.50 8.33
C GLY A 217 -2.88 -11.03 9.15
N VAL A 218 -4.03 -11.28 8.53
CA VAL A 218 -5.28 -11.58 9.27
C VAL A 218 -5.31 -13.00 9.86
N ASP A 219 -5.97 -13.15 11.02
CA ASP A 219 -6.03 -14.42 11.77
C ASP A 219 -6.66 -15.57 10.97
N GLU A 220 -7.63 -15.25 10.11
CA GLU A 220 -8.24 -16.23 9.20
C GLU A 220 -7.20 -16.93 8.32
N CYS A 221 -6.28 -16.17 7.73
CA CYS A 221 -5.21 -16.71 6.90
C CYS A 221 -4.24 -17.53 7.73
N LEU A 222 -3.82 -17.00 8.88
CA LEU A 222 -2.90 -17.69 9.78
C LEU A 222 -3.45 -19.05 10.22
N GLN A 223 -4.73 -19.10 10.59
CA GLN A 223 -5.41 -20.33 10.96
C GLN A 223 -5.48 -21.31 9.78
N ARG A 224 -5.91 -20.84 8.60
CA ARG A 224 -5.99 -21.65 7.38
C ARG A 224 -4.63 -22.25 6.99
N CYS A 225 -3.55 -21.47 7.13
CA CYS A 225 -2.20 -21.87 6.76
C CYS A 225 -1.43 -22.56 7.91
N GLY A 226 -2.03 -22.73 9.08
CA GLY A 226 -1.38 -23.36 10.24
C GLY A 226 -0.24 -22.55 10.85
N ILE A 227 -0.24 -21.23 10.65
CA ILE A 227 0.79 -20.31 11.15
C ILE A 227 0.38 -19.79 12.53
N GLN A 228 1.25 -19.92 13.52
CA GLN A 228 1.02 -19.34 14.84
C GLN A 228 1.48 -17.89 14.86
N ARG A 229 0.63 -16.98 15.35
CA ARG A 229 1.01 -15.57 15.52
C ARG A 229 2.08 -15.46 16.60
N SER A 230 3.28 -15.07 16.20
CA SER A 230 4.38 -14.76 17.11
C SER A 230 4.32 -13.31 17.59
N SER A 231 5.08 -13.00 18.63
CA SER A 231 5.32 -11.61 19.04
C SER A 231 5.96 -10.84 17.88
N GLN A 232 5.46 -9.64 17.62
CA GLN A 232 5.96 -8.78 16.56
C GLN A 232 6.70 -7.58 17.19
N PRO A 233 7.86 -7.17 16.63
CA PRO A 233 8.58 -6.01 17.12
C PRO A 233 7.77 -4.73 16.89
N THR A 234 8.09 -3.69 17.66
CA THR A 234 7.33 -2.41 17.68
C THR A 234 8.28 -1.20 17.63
N ALA A 235 9.45 -1.36 17.02
CA ALA A 235 10.52 -0.35 16.96
C ALA A 235 10.24 0.80 15.97
N GLN A 236 9.35 0.62 15.01
CA GLN A 236 8.98 1.61 13.98
C GLN A 236 7.90 2.60 14.47
N ARG A 237 7.39 2.44 15.70
CA ARG A 237 6.50 3.41 16.34
C ARG A 237 7.19 4.77 16.46
N GLN A 238 6.41 5.84 16.44
CA GLN A 238 6.98 7.18 16.60
C GLN A 238 7.57 7.34 18.00
N PRO A 239 8.88 7.60 18.13
CA PRO A 239 9.46 7.88 19.43
C PRO A 239 8.82 9.15 20.00
N ARG A 240 8.34 9.08 21.25
CA ARG A 240 7.91 10.28 21.98
C ARG A 240 9.16 10.97 22.52
N VAL A 241 9.54 12.06 21.89
CA VAL A 241 10.64 12.96 22.26
C VAL A 241 10.08 14.32 22.66
N SER A 242 10.85 15.14 23.38
CA SER A 242 10.37 16.47 23.78
C SER A 242 9.96 17.37 22.60
N ALA A 243 10.48 17.11 21.39
CA ALA A 243 10.18 17.86 20.17
C ALA A 243 8.83 17.50 19.49
N ASN A 244 8.23 16.34 19.81
CA ASN A 244 6.88 15.96 19.36
C ASN A 244 5.93 15.67 20.54
N ALA A 245 6.39 15.86 21.78
CA ALA A 245 5.55 16.01 22.95
C ALA A 245 4.90 17.40 22.95
N TYR A 246 3.92 17.57 23.84
CA TYR A 246 3.37 18.89 24.13
C TYR A 246 4.47 19.89 24.51
N PRO A 247 4.28 21.19 24.21
CA PRO A 247 5.09 22.23 24.82
C PRO A 247 5.14 22.03 26.33
N PRO A 248 6.25 22.35 27.02
CA PRO A 248 6.40 22.09 28.47
C PRO A 248 5.31 22.68 29.38
N THR A 249 4.53 23.62 28.84
CA THR A 249 3.42 24.29 29.53
C THR A 249 2.09 23.53 29.42
N ILE A 250 2.03 22.44 28.66
CA ILE A 250 0.82 21.65 28.43
C ILE A 250 1.12 20.21 28.82
N SER A 251 0.35 19.67 29.77
CA SER A 251 0.33 18.25 30.11
C SER A 251 -0.92 17.61 29.55
N ALA A 252 -0.79 16.44 28.95
CA ALA A 252 -1.94 15.61 28.63
C ALA A 252 -2.51 15.04 29.94
N GLU A 253 -3.79 15.29 30.21
CA GLU A 253 -4.53 14.66 31.31
C GLU A 253 -5.36 13.51 30.76
N ASN A 254 -5.54 12.44 31.54
CA ASN A 254 -6.52 11.42 31.15
C ASN A 254 -7.90 12.06 31.14
N VAL A 255 -8.71 11.74 30.11
CA VAL A 255 -10.08 12.23 30.01
C VAL A 255 -10.87 11.95 31.30
N TYR A 256 -10.68 10.79 31.93
CA TYR A 256 -11.36 10.41 33.17
C TYR A 256 -10.85 11.09 34.44
N GLU A 257 -9.73 11.79 34.37
CA GLU A 257 -9.22 12.61 35.47
C GLU A 257 -9.82 14.03 35.44
N LEU A 258 -10.52 14.40 34.35
CA LEU A 258 -11.16 15.70 34.23
C LEU A 258 -12.40 15.82 35.16
N PRO A 259 -12.63 16.99 35.77
CA PRO A 259 -13.84 17.21 36.57
C PRO A 259 -15.12 17.05 35.73
N GLY A 260 -16.03 16.19 36.20
CA GLY A 260 -17.36 15.99 35.58
C GLY A 260 -17.41 14.93 34.47
N THR A 261 -16.31 14.27 34.15
CA THR A 261 -16.28 13.12 33.24
C THR A 261 -16.36 11.81 34.01
N ALA A 262 -17.28 10.93 33.63
CA ALA A 262 -17.35 9.58 34.17
C ALA A 262 -16.39 8.65 33.43
N ALA A 263 -15.78 7.71 34.15
CA ALA A 263 -15.07 6.59 33.55
C ALA A 263 -15.99 5.83 32.58
N PRO A 264 -15.45 5.22 31.51
CA PRO A 264 -16.26 4.38 30.64
C PRO A 264 -16.67 3.16 31.47
N PRO A 265 -17.81 2.51 31.17
CA PRO A 265 -18.18 1.29 31.88
C PRO A 265 -17.05 0.27 31.75
N THR A 266 -16.56 -0.22 32.89
CA THR A 266 -15.46 -1.20 32.97
C THR A 266 -15.91 -2.54 32.40
N SER A 267 -15.84 -2.73 31.08
CA SER A 267 -15.85 -4.04 30.42
C SER A 267 -15.67 -3.92 28.91
N ALA A 268 -14.43 -3.86 28.46
CA ALA A 268 -14.02 -4.51 27.22
C ALA A 268 -12.60 -5.04 27.41
N VAL A 269 -12.44 -5.96 28.36
CA VAL A 269 -11.43 -7.00 28.16
C VAL A 269 -11.79 -7.59 26.81
N PHE A 270 -10.96 -7.40 25.79
CA PHE A 270 -10.97 -8.26 24.61
C PHE A 270 -10.59 -9.65 25.11
N ALA A 271 -11.54 -10.34 25.73
CA ALA A 271 -11.47 -11.76 25.90
C ALA A 271 -11.46 -12.28 24.48
N ALA A 272 -10.34 -12.87 24.07
CA ALA A 272 -10.27 -13.73 22.91
C ALA A 272 -11.21 -14.92 23.14
N ALA A 273 -12.51 -14.67 23.02
CA ALA A 273 -13.50 -15.71 22.86
C ALA A 273 -13.32 -16.21 21.43
N GLY A 274 -12.81 -17.44 21.30
CA GLY A 274 -12.73 -18.14 20.04
C GLY A 274 -14.12 -18.21 19.40
N ALA A 275 -14.43 -17.22 18.56
CA ALA A 275 -15.58 -17.27 17.68
C ALA A 275 -15.19 -18.13 16.48
N LYS A 276 -15.69 -19.37 16.46
CA LYS A 276 -15.76 -20.16 15.22
C LYS A 276 -16.54 -19.34 14.18
N PRO A 277 -16.07 -19.23 12.93
CA PRO A 277 -16.91 -18.72 11.86
C PRO A 277 -17.92 -19.81 11.52
N THR A 278 -19.13 -19.71 12.08
CA THR A 278 -20.29 -20.44 11.54
C THR A 278 -20.89 -19.59 10.43
N GLY A 279 -21.14 -20.23 9.30
CA GLY A 279 -21.36 -19.61 8.02
C GLY A 279 -22.63 -18.78 7.92
N PHE A 280 -22.69 -18.04 6.81
CA PHE A 280 -23.88 -17.47 6.22
C PHE A 280 -25.04 -18.48 6.25
N ALA A 281 -26.05 -18.17 7.06
CA ALA A 281 -27.40 -18.69 6.89
C ALA A 281 -28.36 -17.55 7.28
N ASP A 282 -29.34 -17.37 6.42
CA ASP A 282 -30.36 -16.33 6.43
C ASP A 282 -31.08 -16.23 7.77
N ASP A 283 -31.29 -15.00 8.26
CA ASP A 283 -32.45 -14.67 9.10
C ASP A 283 -32.74 -13.16 9.00
N PHE A 284 -33.53 -12.81 7.97
CA PHE A 284 -34.32 -11.58 7.95
C PHE A 284 -35.43 -11.72 9.00
N VAL A 285 -35.34 -11.00 10.11
CA VAL A 285 -36.46 -10.80 11.03
C VAL A 285 -37.00 -9.38 10.85
N PRO A 286 -38.21 -9.18 10.32
CA PRO A 286 -38.88 -7.88 10.38
C PRO A 286 -39.44 -7.66 11.78
N LEU A 287 -39.25 -6.44 12.30
CA LEU A 287 -39.95 -5.94 13.49
C LEU A 287 -41.45 -5.80 13.16
N CYS A 288 -42.29 -6.64 13.78
CA CYS A 288 -43.75 -6.47 13.83
C CYS A 288 -44.21 -6.50 15.29
N ASP A 289 -44.94 -5.46 15.72
CA ASP A 289 -45.20 -5.13 17.14
C ASP A 289 -46.62 -5.51 17.64
N SER A 290 -47.37 -6.41 16.99
CA SER A 290 -48.69 -6.85 17.48
C SER A 290 -49.25 -8.10 16.75
N PRO A 291 -49.99 -9.01 17.42
CA PRO A 291 -50.31 -10.36 16.91
C PRO A 291 -51.58 -10.51 16.06
N TYR A 292 -52.07 -9.47 15.37
CA TYR A 292 -53.20 -9.61 14.43
C TYR A 292 -53.10 -8.59 13.28
N ASP A 293 -52.26 -8.86 12.27
CA ASP A 293 -52.52 -8.55 10.86
C ASP A 293 -51.26 -8.83 10.02
N CYS A 294 -51.21 -10.02 9.40
CA CYS A 294 -50.33 -10.29 8.27
C CYS A 294 -51.10 -11.17 7.30
N ASP A 295 -51.67 -10.60 6.25
CA ASP A 295 -52.05 -11.36 5.05
C ASP A 295 -51.62 -10.59 3.78
N PRO A 296 -51.20 -11.28 2.71
CA PRO A 296 -50.35 -10.73 1.67
C PRO A 296 -51.17 -10.17 0.51
N VAL A 297 -50.93 -8.92 0.12
CA VAL A 297 -51.48 -8.37 -1.12
C VAL A 297 -50.35 -8.15 -2.12
N ALA A 298 -50.34 -9.03 -3.12
CA ALA A 298 -49.73 -8.78 -4.41
C ALA A 298 -50.24 -7.46 -5.02
N SER A 299 -49.33 -6.63 -5.50
CA SER A 299 -49.66 -5.66 -6.55
C SER A 299 -48.48 -5.49 -7.51
N SER A 300 -48.63 -6.21 -8.61
CA SER A 300 -48.17 -5.86 -9.92
C SER A 300 -48.50 -4.39 -10.26
N VAL A 301 -47.50 -3.62 -10.69
CA VAL A 301 -47.68 -2.59 -11.72
C VAL A 301 -46.52 -2.69 -12.70
N LEU A 302 -46.82 -3.26 -13.86
CA LEU A 302 -46.06 -3.09 -15.09
C LEU A 302 -46.08 -1.60 -15.48
N ALA A 303 -44.91 -1.05 -15.83
CA ALA A 303 -44.82 0.03 -16.81
C ALA A 303 -43.99 -0.48 -17.99
N THR A 304 -44.67 -0.55 -19.12
CA THR A 304 -44.35 -1.18 -20.39
C THR A 304 -43.17 -0.54 -21.13
N ALA A 305 -42.27 -1.39 -21.63
CA ALA A 305 -41.35 -1.05 -22.71
C ALA A 305 -42.11 -0.88 -24.03
N ALA A 306 -41.77 0.16 -24.79
CA ALA A 306 -42.27 0.41 -26.13
C ALA A 306 -41.62 -0.55 -27.15
N PRO A 307 -42.36 -1.10 -28.13
CA PRO A 307 -41.81 -1.90 -29.21
C PRO A 307 -41.36 -1.06 -30.42
N LEU A 308 -40.27 -1.49 -31.06
CA LEU A 308 -39.82 -1.04 -32.38
C LEU A 308 -40.86 -1.39 -33.47
N PRO A 309 -41.02 -0.55 -34.51
CA PRO A 309 -41.97 -0.81 -35.59
C PRO A 309 -41.45 -1.84 -36.59
N THR A 310 -42.37 -2.67 -37.07
CA THR A 310 -42.23 -3.53 -38.24
C THR A 310 -42.59 -2.77 -39.52
N ALA A 311 -41.78 -2.97 -40.56
CA ALA A 311 -42.16 -2.82 -41.98
C ALA A 311 -41.29 -3.86 -42.72
N ALA A 312 -41.86 -4.97 -43.22
CA ALA A 312 -42.54 -5.05 -44.52
C ALA A 312 -41.66 -4.51 -45.66
N ASP A 313 -40.80 -5.38 -46.21
CA ASP A 313 -40.75 -5.68 -47.65
C ASP A 313 -39.65 -6.72 -47.94
N ALA A 314 -40.06 -7.87 -48.46
CA ALA A 314 -39.18 -8.81 -49.15
C ALA A 314 -39.15 -8.47 -50.65
N PRO A 315 -38.09 -8.82 -51.39
CA PRO A 315 -38.22 -10.09 -52.12
C PRO A 315 -36.94 -10.95 -52.22
N ALA A 316 -37.20 -12.25 -52.10
CA ALA A 316 -36.63 -13.40 -52.83
C ALA A 316 -35.12 -13.49 -53.14
N GLY A 317 -34.46 -14.53 -52.60
CA GLY A 317 -33.32 -15.13 -53.30
C GLY A 317 -32.36 -16.03 -52.51
N ARG A 318 -32.63 -17.34 -52.57
CA ARG A 318 -31.68 -18.49 -52.51
C ARG A 318 -31.22 -19.06 -51.15
N ARG A 319 -31.25 -20.40 -51.19
CA ARG A 319 -30.98 -21.45 -50.19
C ARG A 319 -29.53 -21.49 -49.67
N ALA A 320 -29.44 -21.73 -48.36
CA ALA A 320 -28.64 -22.70 -47.59
C ALA A 320 -27.26 -23.15 -48.10
N VAL A 321 -26.23 -23.03 -47.24
CA VAL A 321 -25.31 -24.12 -46.84
C VAL A 321 -24.82 -23.86 -45.40
N VAL A 322 -24.81 -24.91 -44.58
CA VAL A 322 -24.19 -25.02 -43.25
C VAL A 322 -22.76 -25.55 -43.44
N GLU A 323 -21.74 -24.91 -42.86
CA GLU A 323 -20.45 -25.56 -42.58
C GLU A 323 -19.77 -24.91 -41.36
N GLU A 324 -19.53 -25.72 -40.31
CA GLU A 324 -18.71 -25.41 -39.13
C GLU A 324 -17.22 -25.34 -39.50
N ARG A 325 -16.45 -24.34 -39.04
CA ARG A 325 -15.00 -24.49 -38.73
C ARG A 325 -14.51 -23.55 -37.62
N SER A 326 -13.63 -24.14 -36.80
CA SER A 326 -12.90 -23.64 -35.62
C SER A 326 -11.87 -22.52 -35.90
N PRO A 327 -11.27 -21.89 -34.86
CA PRO A 327 -10.69 -20.55 -34.91
C PRO A 327 -9.16 -20.48 -35.12
N PHE A 328 -8.68 -19.24 -35.34
CA PHE A 328 -7.31 -18.69 -35.46
C PHE A 328 -6.75 -18.49 -36.87
N PRO A 329 -6.36 -17.25 -37.21
CA PRO A 329 -5.27 -17.00 -38.15
C PRO A 329 -4.05 -16.35 -37.47
N GLU A 330 -2.87 -16.82 -37.87
CA GLU A 330 -1.56 -16.20 -37.69
C GLU A 330 -1.52 -14.77 -38.29
N VAL A 331 -0.80 -13.85 -37.65
CA VAL A 331 -0.48 -12.53 -38.21
C VAL A 331 0.95 -12.53 -38.73
N THR A 332 1.04 -12.34 -40.04
CA THR A 332 2.22 -12.24 -40.89
C THR A 332 3.06 -10.99 -40.60
N GLN A 333 4.39 -11.13 -40.56
CA GLN A 333 5.34 -10.02 -40.56
C GLN A 333 5.23 -9.18 -41.84
N ILE A 334 5.08 -7.86 -41.68
CA ILE A 334 5.21 -6.89 -42.77
C ILE A 334 6.65 -6.38 -42.78
N ALA A 335 7.41 -6.79 -43.80
CA ALA A 335 8.62 -6.13 -44.24
C ALA A 335 8.27 -5.03 -45.26
N LEU A 336 8.70 -3.79 -45.02
CA LEU A 336 8.75 -2.76 -46.05
C LEU A 336 10.18 -2.21 -46.15
N ARG A 337 10.75 -2.38 -47.34
CA ARG A 337 12.03 -1.84 -47.80
C ARG A 337 11.87 -0.36 -48.16
N ARG A 338 12.83 0.48 -47.77
CA ARG A 338 13.80 1.14 -48.67
C ARG A 338 14.90 1.79 -47.84
#